data_AF-E1QEB0-F1
#
_entry.id   AF-E1QEB0-F1
#
_cell.length_a   1.000
_cell.length_b   1.000
_cell.length_c   1.000
_cell.angle_alpha   90.00
_cell.angle_beta   90.00
_cell.angle_gamma   90.00
#
_symmetry.space_group_name_H-M   'P 1'
#
loop_
_entity.id
_entity.type
_entity.pdbx_description
1 polymer ?
#
loop_
_entity_poly.entity_id
_entity_poly.type
_entity_poly.pdbx_seq_one_letter_code
_entity_poly.pdbx_strand_id
1 'polypeptide(L)' 'MVYSQVAYCPCGQEVWLEYIRAQGEGGWRCRFFDEQNQEISACPACGRPLNEDELDSR' A
#
# COMPACT_ATOMS: atom_id res chain seq x y z
N MET A 1 -2.22 16.67 -1.32
CA MET A 1 -2.73 15.83 -2.41
C MET A 1 -2.49 14.40 -2.00
N VAL A 2 -3.55 13.61 -1.91
CA VAL A 2 -3.49 12.18 -1.58
C VAL A 2 -3.91 11.44 -2.85
N TYR A 3 -3.08 10.51 -3.30
CA TYR A 3 -3.45 9.58 -4.37
C TYR A 3 -3.73 8.23 -3.73
N SER A 4 -4.91 7.67 -3.98
CA SER A 4 -5.25 6.32 -3.57
C SER A 4 -5.30 5.41 -4.80
N GLN A 5 -4.70 4.23 -4.68
CA GLN A 5 -4.80 3.16 -5.67
C GLN A 5 -5.08 1.84 -4.96
N VAL A 6 -5.71 0.91 -5.65
CA VAL A 6 -5.90 -0.46 -5.19
C VAL A 6 -4.91 -1.34 -5.94
N ALA A 7 -4.15 -2.15 -5.22
CA ALA A 7 -3.33 -3.20 -5.78
C ALA A 7 -3.69 -4.54 -5.14
N TYR A 8 -3.15 -5.61 -5.70
CA TYR A 8 -3.38 -6.95 -5.18
C TYR A 8 -2.05 -7.59 -4.81
N CYS A 9 -2.00 -8.14 -3.61
CA CYS A 9 -0.90 -8.99 -3.21
C CYS A 9 -0.88 -10.24 -4.12
N PRO A 10 0.29 -10.85 -4.42
CA PRO A 10 0.37 -12.07 -5.22
C PRO A 10 -0.45 -13.26 -4.69
N CYS A 11 -0.85 -13.23 -3.41
CA CYS A 11 -1.77 -14.21 -2.84
C CYS A 11 -3.24 -13.98 -3.21
N GLY A 12 -3.58 -12.89 -3.89
CA GLY A 12 -4.93 -12.49 -4.26
C GLY A 12 -5.62 -11.53 -3.28
N GLN A 13 -4.96 -11.16 -2.18
CA GLN A 13 -5.53 -10.21 -1.22
C GLN A 13 -5.51 -8.78 -1.77
N GLU A 14 -6.64 -8.07 -1.63
CA GLU A 14 -6.74 -6.64 -1.97
C GLU A 14 -5.96 -5.79 -0.96
N VAL A 15 -5.19 -4.84 -1.48
CA VAL A 15 -4.36 -3.92 -0.70
C VAL A 15 -4.58 -2.51 -1.23
N TRP A 16 -4.97 -1.60 -0.36
CA TRP A 16 -5.16 -0.20 -0.67
C TRP A 16 -3.86 0.55 -0.42
N LEU A 17 -3.42 1.38 -1.37
CA LEU A 17 -2.24 2.22 -1.22
C LEU A 17 -2.63 3.68 -1.17
N GLU A 18 -2.13 4.40 -0.19
CA GLU A 18 -2.22 5.85 -0.13
C GLU A 18 -0.84 6.49 -0.23
N TYR A 19 -0.72 7.39 -1.20
CA TYR A 19 0.45 8.22 -1.44
C TYR A 19 0.24 9.58 -0.80
N ILE A 20 1.01 9.85 0.24
CA ILE A 20 0.97 11.11 0.97
C ILE A 20 2.25 11.87 0.66
N ARG A 21 2.12 13.12 0.21
CA ARG A 21 3.25 14.05 0.14
C ARG A 21 3.79 14.26 1.57
N ALA A 22 5.04 13.86 1.81
CA ALA A 22 5.71 14.26 3.03
C ALA A 22 5.90 15.79 3.00
N GLN A 23 5.38 16.49 4.01
CA GLN A 23 5.65 17.93 4.14
C GLN A 23 7.07 18.09 4.70
N GLY A 24 8.00 18.59 3.90
CA GLY A 24 9.35 18.97 4.32
C GLY A 24 10.47 18.27 3.57
N GLU A 25 10.31 16.99 3.24
CA GLU A 25 11.21 16.24 2.38
C GLU A 25 10.47 15.96 1.07
N GLY A 26 11.04 16.31 -0.08
CA GLY A 26 10.38 16.26 -1.39
C GLY A 26 9.93 14.88 -1.89
N GLY A 27 9.69 13.91 -1.01
CA GLY A 27 9.27 12.55 -1.29
C GLY A 27 7.78 12.29 -1.10
N TRP A 28 7.33 11.22 -1.76
CA TRP A 28 6.05 10.59 -1.48
C TRP A 28 6.25 9.50 -0.44
N ARG A 29 5.35 9.41 0.53
CA ARG A 29 5.28 8.31 1.49
C ARG A 29 4.09 7.45 1.14
N CYS A 30 4.34 6.16 0.99
CA CYS A 30 3.32 5.19 0.66
C CYS A 30 2.89 4.49 1.93
N ARG A 31 1.58 4.34 2.11
CA ARG A 31 0.95 3.59 3.19
C ARG A 31 0.06 2.53 2.59
N PHE A 32 0.03 1.35 3.20
CA PHE A 32 -0.81 0.24 2.76
C PHE A 32 -1.92 0.02 3.76
N PHE A 33 -3.09 -0.30 3.27
CA PHE A 33 -4.28 -0.56 4.06
C PHE A 33 -4.96 -1.85 3.61
N ASP A 34 -5.58 -2.56 4.54
CA ASP A 34 -6.44 -3.69 4.24
C ASP A 34 -7.88 -3.23 3.95
N GLU A 35 -8.76 -4.21 3.67
CA GLU A 35 -10.20 -4.01 3.46
C GLU A 35 -10.93 -3.42 4.69
N GLN A 36 -10.33 -3.52 5.88
CA GLN A 36 -10.84 -2.95 7.13
C GLN A 36 -10.28 -1.54 7.39
N ASN A 37 -9.56 -0.98 6.42
CA ASN A 37 -8.91 0.32 6.49
C ASN A 37 -7.88 0.42 7.63
N GLN A 38 -7.22 -0.70 7.96
CA GLN A 38 -6.11 -0.75 8.90
C GLN A 38 -4.79 -0.57 8.17
N GLU A 39 -3.92 0.31 8.67
CA GLU A 39 -2.57 0.48 8.13
C GLU A 39 -1.77 -0.81 8.37
N ILE A 40 -1.37 -1.45 7.29
CA ILE A 40 -0.60 -2.69 7.29
C ILE A 40 0.76 -2.47 6.63
N SER A 41 1.78 -3.19 7.11
CA SER A 41 3.10 -3.22 6.48
C SER A 41 3.40 -4.56 5.82
N ALA A 42 2.54 -5.55 6.05
CA ALA A 42 2.61 -6.88 5.48
C ALA A 42 1.20 -7.38 5.18
N CYS A 43 1.05 -8.20 4.16
CA CYS A 43 -0.23 -8.79 3.80
C CYS A 43 -0.74 -9.67 4.96
N PRO A 44 -1.96 -9.46 5.47
CA PRO A 44 -2.51 -10.27 6.56
C PRO A 44 -2.75 -11.72 6.16
N ALA A 45 -2.96 -12.00 4.86
CA ALA A 45 -3.25 -13.34 4.36
C ALA A 45 -2.00 -14.21 4.17
N CYS A 46 -0.90 -13.65 3.67
CA CYS A 46 0.31 -14.42 3.36
C CYS A 46 1.55 -14.01 4.17
N GLY A 47 1.47 -12.95 4.97
CA GLY A 47 2.56 -12.43 5.78
C GLY A 47 3.71 -11.78 4.99
N ARG A 48 3.57 -11.63 3.65
CA ARG A 48 4.60 -10.99 2.83
C ARG A 48 4.67 -9.49 3.12
N PRO A 49 5.88 -8.90 3.20
CA PRO A 49 6.02 -7.45 3.30
C PRO A 49 5.39 -6.79 2.08
N LEU A 50 4.64 -5.71 2.32
CA LEU A 50 4.07 -4.90 1.25
C LEU A 50 5.08 -3.83 0.86
N ASN A 51 5.59 -3.94 -0.37
CA ASN A 51 6.43 -2.93 -0.99
C ASN A 51 5.76 -2.47 -2.28
N GLU A 52 5.81 -1.17 -2.54
CA GLU A 52 5.31 -0.60 -3.80
C GLU A 52 5.92 -1.28 -5.03
N ASP A 53 7.24 -1.53 -5.01
CA ASP A 53 7.96 -2.22 -6.09
C ASP A 53 7.49 -3.67 -6.33
N GLU A 54 6.87 -4.31 -5.32
CA GLU A 54 6.39 -5.70 -5.40
C GLU A 54 4.87 -5.80 -5.62
N LEU A 55 4.16 -4.67 -5.62
CA LEU A 55 2.71 -4.63 -5.84
C LEU A 55 2.42 -4.38 -7.31
N ASP A 56 1.71 -5.32 -7.93
CA ASP A 56 1.32 -5.25 -9.34
C ASP A 56 0.22 -4.18 -9.50
N SER A 57 0.60 -2.98 -9.94
CA SER A 57 -0.32 -1.97 -10.45
C SER A 57 -0.72 -2.36 -11.87
N ARG A 58 -1.85 -3.04 -12.00
CA ARG A 58 -2.39 -3.49 -13.29
C ARG A 58 -3.34 -2.48 -13.90
#